data_AF-J0J2Q0-F1
#
_entry.id   AF-J0J2Q0-F1
#
_cell.length_a   1.000
_cell.length_b   1.000
_cell.length_c   1.000
_cell.angle_alpha   90.00
_cell.angle_beta   90.00
_cell.angle_gamma   90.00
#
_symmetry.space_group_name_H-M   'P 1'
#
loop_
_entity.id
_entity.type
_entity.pdbx_description
1 polymer ?
#
loop_
_entity_poly.entity_id
_entity_poly.type
_entity_poly.pdbx_seq_one_letter_code
_entity_poly.pdbx_strand_id
1 'polypeptide(L)'
;MNERLEVLLEMVLMRLEEPDPGRAIRTFQSVNDRGVPLLLLDKLKSLLIYYSNTFCDGKRGLDQFINDHFGEIFKIFAKIKKSDHISSVGGFDEGDIFRYHAGSQRFDGIEFLGHYSTSTEDICEKFKDELKEIKKSKLKSFIRSYVSDLKNFYQAFLDLLSEIDTNPTTLKVMLINTINPLFFNSLIRLKIDNELDDETLRLFAKTDIVFFKSGKKMRTTAYNLIDEYLEKGKEGLKSKMIDQCRNHIELASWQSVNNASNSSCFHYVFFEKNCQEDGSCRSQKIDPWEAILPRKRAHHPHQFIRTEIQQ
;
A
#
# COMPACT_ATOMS: atom_id res chain seq x y z
N MET A 1 -19.22 -12.38 -53.52
CA MET A 1 -18.31 -11.29 -53.09
C MET A 1 -18.09 -11.50 -51.59
N ASN A 2 -16.87 -11.31 -51.08
CA ASN A 2 -16.49 -11.77 -49.74
C ASN A 2 -16.97 -10.73 -48.72
N GLU A 3 -17.97 -11.03 -47.88
CA GLU A 3 -18.62 -10.07 -46.94
C GLU A 3 -17.61 -9.21 -46.14
N ARG A 4 -16.45 -9.78 -45.81
CA ARG A 4 -15.39 -9.05 -45.07
C ARG A 4 -14.75 -7.91 -45.87
N LEU A 5 -14.73 -8.01 -47.19
CA LEU A 5 -14.19 -6.98 -48.09
C LEU A 5 -15.18 -5.83 -48.28
N GLU A 6 -16.48 -6.11 -48.29
CA GLU A 6 -17.53 -5.08 -48.33
C GLU A 6 -17.52 -4.22 -47.06
N VAL A 7 -17.39 -4.85 -45.88
CA VAL A 7 -17.26 -4.13 -44.60
C VAL A 7 -16.04 -3.19 -44.60
N LEU A 8 -14.90 -3.62 -45.14
CA LEU A 8 -13.69 -2.77 -45.21
C LEU A 8 -13.86 -1.59 -46.16
N LEU A 9 -14.66 -1.72 -47.23
CA LEU A 9 -14.93 -0.65 -48.19
C LEU A 9 -15.87 0.41 -47.61
N GLU A 10 -16.69 0.06 -46.62
CA GLU A 10 -17.58 0.99 -45.92
C GLU A 10 -16.90 1.73 -44.75
N MET A 11 -15.69 1.31 -44.33
CA MET A 11 -14.97 1.97 -43.24
C MET A 11 -14.37 3.30 -43.68
N VAL A 12 -14.59 4.34 -42.86
CA VAL A 12 -13.98 5.66 -43.04
C VAL A 12 -12.79 5.81 -42.09
N LEU A 13 -11.59 5.99 -42.64
CA LEU A 13 -10.41 6.34 -41.86
C LEU A 13 -10.43 7.84 -41.54
N MET A 14 -10.59 8.18 -40.26
CA MET A 14 -10.37 9.54 -39.78
C MET A 14 -8.92 9.72 -39.34
N ARG A 15 -8.22 10.66 -39.98
CA ARG A 15 -6.84 11.01 -39.65
C ARG A 15 -6.81 12.43 -39.09
N LEU A 16 -6.30 12.57 -37.87
CA LEU A 16 -6.01 13.86 -37.26
C LEU A 16 -4.50 13.97 -37.07
N GLU A 17 -3.88 14.96 -37.69
CA GLU A 17 -2.47 15.30 -37.50
C GLU A 17 -2.36 16.49 -36.55
N GLU A 18 -1.69 16.31 -35.42
CA GLU A 18 -1.42 17.39 -34.46
C GLU A 18 0.09 17.56 -34.30
N PRO A 19 0.67 18.70 -34.72
CA PRO A 19 2.11 18.93 -34.68
C PRO A 19 2.65 19.19 -33.26
N ASP A 20 1.81 19.62 -32.32
CA ASP A 20 2.22 19.78 -30.92
C ASP A 20 2.04 18.48 -30.13
N PRO A 21 3.11 17.86 -29.61
CA PRO A 21 3.02 16.59 -28.90
C PRO A 21 2.07 16.65 -27.69
N GLY A 22 2.00 17.79 -27.00
CA GLY A 22 1.12 17.97 -25.85
C GLY A 22 -0.37 18.01 -26.22
N ARG A 23 -0.72 18.71 -27.31
CA ARG A 23 -2.08 18.70 -27.88
C ARG A 23 -2.41 17.34 -28.48
N ALA A 24 -1.46 16.66 -29.10
CA ALA A 24 -1.67 15.32 -29.66
C ALA A 24 -2.05 14.33 -28.56
N ILE A 25 -1.36 14.39 -27.40
CA ILE A 25 -1.67 13.57 -26.23
C ILE A 25 -3.06 13.91 -25.67
N ARG A 26 -3.42 15.19 -25.53
CA ARG A 26 -4.74 15.60 -25.03
C ARG A 26 -5.87 15.18 -25.96
N THR A 27 -5.68 15.36 -27.26
CA THR A 27 -6.66 14.93 -28.26
C THR A 27 -6.76 13.41 -28.26
N PHE A 28 -5.63 12.67 -28.24
CA PHE A 28 -5.65 11.22 -28.11
C PHE A 28 -6.40 10.77 -26.86
N GLN A 29 -6.22 11.44 -25.71
CA GLN A 29 -6.98 11.16 -24.49
C GLN A 29 -8.48 11.46 -24.63
N SER A 30 -8.87 12.49 -25.39
CA SER A 30 -10.28 12.85 -25.59
C SER A 30 -10.99 11.99 -26.63
N VAL A 31 -10.29 11.48 -27.64
CA VAL A 31 -10.84 10.53 -28.63
C VAL A 31 -10.61 9.06 -28.28
N ASN A 32 -9.87 8.74 -27.22
CA ASN A 32 -9.76 7.36 -26.75
C ASN A 32 -11.16 6.87 -26.32
N ASP A 33 -11.54 5.64 -26.73
CA ASP A 33 -12.89 5.05 -26.63
C ASP A 33 -13.52 5.04 -25.23
N ARG A 34 -12.75 5.39 -24.19
CA ARG A 34 -13.18 5.38 -22.80
C ARG A 34 -13.97 6.63 -22.39
N GLY A 35 -13.79 7.78 -23.04
CA GLY A 35 -14.41 9.05 -22.60
C GLY A 35 -14.03 9.49 -21.17
N VAL A 36 -12.99 8.88 -20.57
CA VAL A 36 -12.46 9.20 -19.24
C VAL A 36 -10.93 9.31 -19.27
N PRO A 37 -10.33 10.19 -18.43
CA PRO A 37 -8.87 10.30 -18.32
C PRO A 37 -8.19 8.96 -18.02
N LEU A 38 -7.00 8.75 -18.57
CA LEU A 38 -6.18 7.56 -18.26
C LEU A 38 -5.90 7.50 -16.75
N LEU A 39 -6.10 6.31 -16.18
CA LEU A 39 -5.76 6.01 -14.79
C LEU A 39 -4.24 5.95 -14.60
N LEU A 40 -3.79 5.95 -13.35
CA LEU A 40 -2.38 6.00 -12.99
C LEU A 40 -1.62 4.80 -13.55
N LEU A 41 -2.16 3.59 -13.32
CA LEU A 41 -1.52 2.36 -13.80
C LEU A 41 -1.49 2.27 -15.32
N ASP A 42 -2.50 2.81 -16.01
CA ASP A 42 -2.49 2.91 -17.47
C ASP A 42 -1.35 3.82 -17.96
N LYS A 43 -1.19 5.00 -17.35
CA LYS A 43 -0.09 5.93 -17.67
C LYS A 43 1.28 5.31 -17.41
N LEU A 44 1.45 4.64 -16.27
CA LEU A 44 2.69 3.97 -15.90
C LEU A 44 3.04 2.84 -16.88
N LYS A 45 2.04 2.01 -17.23
CA LYS A 45 2.18 0.97 -18.25
C LYS A 45 2.65 1.54 -19.58
N SER A 46 1.97 2.59 -20.08
CA SER A 46 2.33 3.23 -21.34
C SER A 46 3.74 3.83 -21.33
N LEU A 47 4.14 4.46 -20.22
CA LEU A 47 5.50 4.99 -20.05
C LEU A 47 6.55 3.88 -20.15
N LEU A 48 6.35 2.76 -19.44
CA LEU A 48 7.31 1.65 -19.45
C LEU A 48 7.38 0.97 -20.83
N ILE A 49 6.25 0.84 -21.53
CA ILE A 49 6.22 0.34 -22.92
C ILE A 49 6.97 1.28 -23.87
N TYR A 50 6.81 2.60 -23.70
CA TYR A 50 7.54 3.57 -24.50
C TYR A 50 9.06 3.45 -24.32
N TYR A 51 9.54 3.36 -23.08
CA TYR A 51 10.97 3.18 -22.79
C TYR A 51 11.49 1.81 -23.26
N SER A 52 10.70 0.74 -23.09
CA SER A 52 10.99 -0.59 -23.63
C SER A 52 11.24 -0.54 -25.15
N ASN A 53 10.29 0.03 -25.90
CA ASN A 53 10.38 0.10 -27.35
C ASN A 53 11.54 0.97 -27.83
N THR A 54 11.76 2.11 -27.17
CA THR A 54 12.76 3.09 -27.61
C THR A 54 14.19 2.62 -27.34
N PHE A 55 14.41 1.86 -26.25
CA PHE A 55 15.75 1.64 -25.72
C PHE A 55 16.12 0.17 -25.43
N CYS A 56 15.18 -0.79 -25.52
CA CYS A 56 15.39 -2.21 -25.16
C CYS A 56 15.10 -3.21 -26.31
N ASP A 57 15.42 -2.84 -27.56
CA ASP A 57 15.25 -3.65 -28.79
C ASP A 57 13.85 -3.65 -29.45
N GLY A 58 13.08 -2.55 -29.31
CA GLY A 58 11.84 -2.34 -30.08
C GLY A 58 10.78 -3.43 -29.86
N LYS A 59 10.13 -3.90 -30.95
CA LYS A 59 9.05 -4.94 -30.92
C LYS A 59 9.47 -6.31 -30.35
N ARG A 60 10.77 -6.56 -30.10
CA ARG A 60 11.29 -7.76 -29.39
C ARG A 60 11.71 -7.45 -27.94
N GLY A 61 11.34 -6.28 -27.44
CA GLY A 61 11.67 -5.78 -26.11
C GLY A 61 10.85 -6.42 -25.00
N LEU A 62 10.39 -5.61 -24.05
CA LEU A 62 9.68 -6.07 -22.85
C LEU A 62 8.16 -5.94 -22.95
N ASP A 63 7.62 -5.58 -24.11
CA ASP A 63 6.20 -5.23 -24.27
C ASP A 63 5.26 -6.35 -23.82
N GLN A 64 5.49 -7.59 -24.24
CA GLN A 64 4.70 -8.73 -23.80
C GLN A 64 4.78 -8.93 -22.28
N PHE A 65 6.00 -8.87 -21.74
CA PHE A 65 6.25 -9.00 -20.31
C PHE A 65 5.52 -7.91 -19.49
N ILE A 66 5.61 -6.65 -19.93
CA ILE A 66 4.92 -5.52 -19.29
C ILE A 66 3.40 -5.70 -19.40
N ASN A 67 2.90 -6.08 -20.59
CA ASN A 67 1.47 -6.29 -20.81
C ASN A 67 0.89 -7.40 -19.91
N ASP A 68 1.59 -8.52 -19.78
CA ASP A 68 1.15 -9.65 -18.95
C ASP A 68 1.14 -9.26 -17.47
N HIS A 69 2.21 -8.64 -16.97
CA HIS A 69 2.31 -8.23 -15.57
C HIS A 69 1.30 -7.14 -15.22
N PHE A 70 1.12 -6.12 -16.06
CA PHE A 70 0.08 -5.13 -15.82
C PHE A 70 -1.32 -5.73 -15.94
N GLY A 71 -1.53 -6.69 -16.85
CA GLY A 71 -2.78 -7.46 -16.92
C GLY A 71 -3.11 -8.17 -15.61
N GLU A 72 -2.11 -8.74 -14.94
CA GLU A 72 -2.23 -9.31 -13.58
C GLU A 72 -2.48 -8.22 -12.54
N ILE A 73 -1.72 -7.12 -12.54
CA ILE A 73 -1.92 -5.98 -11.63
C ILE A 73 -3.35 -5.45 -11.70
N PHE A 74 -3.90 -5.24 -12.90
CA PHE A 74 -5.28 -4.78 -13.07
C PHE A 74 -6.31 -5.77 -12.50
N LYS A 75 -6.10 -7.08 -12.70
CA LYS A 75 -6.95 -8.12 -12.11
C LYS A 75 -6.88 -8.12 -10.58
N ILE A 76 -5.67 -7.98 -10.02
CA ILE A 76 -5.44 -7.90 -8.58
C ILE A 76 -6.10 -6.64 -8.01
N PHE A 77 -5.89 -5.48 -8.61
CA PHE A 77 -6.50 -4.24 -8.18
C PHE A 77 -8.04 -4.26 -8.24
N ALA A 78 -8.60 -4.89 -9.27
CA ALA A 78 -10.05 -5.12 -9.34
C ALA A 78 -10.57 -6.00 -8.19
N LYS A 79 -9.78 -6.96 -7.68
CA LYS A 79 -10.12 -7.74 -6.48
C LYS A 79 -9.98 -6.92 -5.21
N ILE A 80 -8.92 -6.11 -5.08
CA ILE A 80 -8.73 -5.17 -3.95
C ILE A 80 -9.95 -4.25 -3.82
N LYS A 81 -10.40 -3.64 -4.92
CA LYS A 81 -11.59 -2.76 -4.93
C LYS A 81 -12.90 -3.46 -4.57
N LYS A 82 -12.97 -4.79 -4.73
CA LYS A 82 -14.15 -5.60 -4.39
C LYS A 82 -14.09 -6.19 -2.98
N SER A 83 -12.98 -6.04 -2.27
CA SER A 83 -12.86 -6.54 -0.89
C SER A 83 -13.80 -5.76 0.03
N ASP A 84 -14.55 -6.47 0.87
CA ASP A 84 -15.47 -5.86 1.85
C ASP A 84 -14.72 -5.03 2.90
N HIS A 85 -13.41 -5.28 3.07
CA HIS A 85 -12.58 -4.62 4.06
C HIS A 85 -11.96 -3.31 3.57
N ILE A 86 -11.96 -3.05 2.25
CA ILE A 86 -11.19 -1.94 1.66
C ILE A 86 -11.60 -0.57 2.21
N SER A 87 -12.90 -0.35 2.44
CA SER A 87 -13.44 0.89 3.01
C SER A 87 -13.03 1.08 4.47
N SER A 88 -12.98 -0.02 5.23
CA SER A 88 -12.61 -0.03 6.65
C SER A 88 -11.11 0.19 6.88
N VAL A 89 -10.26 -0.25 5.96
CA VAL A 89 -8.80 -0.11 6.10
C VAL A 89 -8.23 1.20 5.53
N GLY A 90 -9.04 2.03 4.88
CA GLY A 90 -8.61 3.35 4.39
C GLY A 90 -9.19 3.80 3.03
N GLY A 91 -9.88 2.92 2.30
CA GLY A 91 -10.53 3.25 1.03
C GLY A 91 -9.54 3.52 -0.11
N PHE A 92 -8.49 2.72 -0.21
CA PHE A 92 -7.34 2.99 -1.06
C PHE A 92 -7.62 2.97 -2.57
N ASP A 93 -7.00 3.89 -3.30
CA ASP A 93 -6.97 3.92 -4.76
C ASP A 93 -5.61 3.48 -5.36
N GLU A 94 -5.47 3.56 -6.70
CA GLU A 94 -4.22 3.21 -7.39
C GLU A 94 -3.05 4.08 -6.93
N GLY A 95 -3.33 5.36 -6.67
CA GLY A 95 -2.36 6.35 -6.22
C GLY A 95 -1.85 6.00 -4.83
N ASP A 96 -2.73 5.65 -3.90
CA ASP A 96 -2.34 5.24 -2.55
C ASP A 96 -1.36 4.07 -2.56
N ILE A 97 -1.74 2.98 -3.23
CA ILE A 97 -0.91 1.76 -3.31
C ILE A 97 0.40 2.06 -4.05
N PHE A 98 0.36 2.86 -5.11
CA PHE A 98 1.55 3.30 -5.83
C PHE A 98 2.52 4.10 -4.94
N ARG A 99 2.00 5.02 -4.11
CA ARG A 99 2.84 5.79 -3.18
C ARG A 99 3.49 4.90 -2.11
N TYR A 100 2.79 3.86 -1.64
CA TYR A 100 3.39 2.89 -0.73
C TYR A 100 4.49 2.07 -1.40
N HIS A 101 4.25 1.63 -2.64
CA HIS A 101 5.25 0.91 -3.45
C HIS A 101 6.50 1.76 -3.67
N ALA A 102 6.33 3.00 -4.13
CA ALA A 102 7.42 3.94 -4.38
C ALA A 102 8.29 4.22 -3.14
N GLY A 103 7.69 4.10 -1.95
CA GLY A 103 8.37 4.24 -0.66
C GLY A 103 8.78 2.95 0.02
N SER A 104 8.77 1.81 -0.68
CA SER A 104 8.99 0.49 -0.06
C SER A 104 10.32 -0.16 -0.41
N GLN A 105 11.04 0.34 -1.42
CA GLN A 105 12.31 -0.25 -1.86
C GLN A 105 13.14 0.76 -2.65
N ARG A 106 14.46 0.55 -2.64
CA ARG A 106 15.43 1.22 -3.52
C ARG A 106 15.67 0.34 -4.74
N PHE A 107 15.39 0.87 -5.94
CA PHE A 107 15.67 0.16 -7.18
C PHE A 107 17.04 0.55 -7.71
N ASP A 108 17.77 -0.44 -8.24
CA ASP A 108 19.08 -0.20 -8.83
C ASP A 108 18.99 0.81 -9.98
N GLY A 109 19.71 1.92 -9.83
CA GLY A 109 19.86 2.92 -10.86
C GLY A 109 18.90 4.11 -10.78
N ILE A 110 18.07 4.21 -9.74
CA ILE A 110 17.27 5.41 -9.46
C ILE A 110 17.38 5.83 -7.99
N GLU A 111 17.13 7.11 -7.71
CA GLU A 111 16.97 7.59 -6.34
C GLU A 111 15.68 7.04 -5.70
N PHE A 112 15.65 6.98 -4.36
CA PHE A 112 14.44 6.62 -3.63
C PHE A 112 13.31 7.62 -3.95
N LEU A 113 12.16 7.09 -4.35
CA LEU A 113 11.04 7.88 -4.88
C LEU A 113 10.06 8.32 -3.78
N GLY A 114 10.01 7.57 -2.68
CA GLY A 114 9.01 7.75 -1.65
C GLY A 114 9.35 8.82 -0.63
N HIS A 115 8.36 9.64 -0.28
CA HIS A 115 8.38 10.44 0.93
C HIS A 115 6.94 10.62 1.45
N TYR A 116 6.76 10.71 2.76
CA TYR A 116 5.44 10.66 3.41
C TYR A 116 4.47 11.77 2.99
N SER A 117 4.98 12.85 2.39
CA SER A 117 4.20 14.01 1.94
C SER A 117 4.15 14.18 0.43
N THR A 118 4.81 13.32 -0.34
CA THR A 118 4.90 13.47 -1.79
C THR A 118 3.61 13.06 -2.47
N SER A 119 3.11 13.89 -3.38
CA SER A 119 1.90 13.59 -4.14
C SER A 119 2.15 12.47 -5.17
N THR A 120 1.08 11.84 -5.65
CA THR A 120 1.19 10.82 -6.70
C THR A 120 1.80 11.43 -7.98
N GLU A 121 1.41 12.66 -8.30
CA GLU A 121 1.92 13.43 -9.44
C GLU A 121 3.42 13.67 -9.34
N ASP A 122 3.89 14.13 -8.17
CA ASP A 122 5.32 14.39 -7.94
C ASP A 122 6.15 13.10 -8.04
N ILE A 123 5.64 11.98 -7.51
CA ILE A 123 6.30 10.67 -7.67
C ILE A 123 6.38 10.28 -9.15
N CYS A 124 5.31 10.52 -9.92
CA CYS A 124 5.31 10.22 -11.35
C CYS A 124 6.32 11.06 -12.14
N GLU A 125 6.42 12.36 -11.85
CA GLU A 125 7.39 13.23 -12.50
C GLU A 125 8.82 12.83 -12.11
N LYS A 126 9.08 12.60 -10.81
CA LYS A 126 10.39 12.09 -10.36
C LYS A 126 10.74 10.76 -11.04
N PHE A 127 9.80 9.83 -11.12
CA PHE A 127 10.03 8.53 -11.77
C PHE A 127 10.38 8.68 -13.26
N LYS A 128 9.73 9.60 -13.98
CA LYS A 128 10.07 9.88 -15.38
C LYS A 128 11.48 10.45 -15.52
N ASP A 129 11.88 11.34 -14.62
CA ASP A 129 13.21 11.95 -14.65
C ASP A 129 14.28 10.91 -14.35
N GLU A 130 14.09 10.11 -13.30
CA GLU A 130 14.97 8.99 -12.96
C GLU A 130 15.11 7.99 -14.11
N LEU A 131 14.01 7.64 -14.80
CA LEU A 131 14.04 6.75 -15.97
C LEU A 131 14.93 7.27 -17.11
N LYS A 132 15.08 8.60 -17.28
CA LYS A 132 15.96 9.19 -18.31
C LYS A 132 17.44 9.00 -17.96
N GLU A 133 17.77 9.00 -16.67
CA GLU A 133 19.13 8.90 -16.16
C GLU A 133 19.65 7.45 -16.12
N ILE A 134 18.74 6.46 -16.16
CA ILE A 134 19.14 5.06 -16.23
C ILE A 134 19.91 4.77 -17.52
N LYS A 135 21.15 4.30 -17.36
CA LYS A 135 21.98 3.84 -18.49
C LYS A 135 21.21 2.82 -19.33
N LYS A 136 21.21 2.99 -20.66
CA LYS A 136 20.53 2.09 -21.61
C LYS A 136 20.82 0.60 -21.36
N SER A 137 22.06 0.26 -21.01
CA SER A 137 22.48 -1.10 -20.70
C SER A 137 21.82 -1.72 -19.45
N LYS A 138 21.35 -0.90 -18.50
CA LYS A 138 20.65 -1.31 -17.27
C LYS A 138 19.13 -1.16 -17.35
N LEU A 139 18.61 -0.41 -18.32
CA LEU A 139 17.18 -0.11 -18.41
C LEU A 139 16.32 -1.36 -18.54
N LYS A 140 16.75 -2.35 -19.33
CA LYS A 140 16.02 -3.61 -19.49
C LYS A 140 15.87 -4.39 -18.18
N SER A 141 16.97 -4.51 -17.41
CA SER A 141 16.94 -5.18 -16.10
C SER A 141 16.13 -4.37 -15.09
N PHE A 142 16.24 -3.04 -15.12
CA PHE A 142 15.46 -2.16 -14.27
C PHE A 142 13.95 -2.34 -14.50
N ILE A 143 13.48 -2.23 -15.75
CA ILE A 143 12.04 -2.36 -16.07
C ILE A 143 11.52 -3.73 -15.62
N ARG A 144 12.28 -4.81 -15.85
CA ARG A 144 11.89 -6.16 -15.40
C ARG A 144 11.75 -6.23 -13.88
N SER A 145 12.74 -5.72 -13.15
CA SER A 145 12.74 -5.70 -11.69
C SER A 145 11.56 -4.89 -11.15
N TYR A 146 11.41 -3.65 -11.63
CA TYR A 146 10.37 -2.73 -11.20
C TYR A 146 8.96 -3.28 -11.43
N VAL A 147 8.67 -3.81 -12.63
CA VAL A 147 7.34 -4.34 -12.98
C VAL A 147 7.02 -5.62 -12.19
N SER A 148 8.01 -6.48 -11.97
CA SER A 148 7.83 -7.69 -11.15
C SER A 148 7.54 -7.31 -9.70
N ASP A 149 8.31 -6.38 -9.14
CA ASP A 149 8.15 -5.93 -7.76
C ASP A 149 6.80 -5.22 -7.56
N LEU A 150 6.41 -4.33 -8.47
CA LEU A 150 5.10 -3.67 -8.44
C LEU A 150 3.95 -4.70 -8.41
N LYS A 151 4.05 -5.76 -9.23
CA LYS A 151 3.07 -6.85 -9.20
C LYS A 151 3.03 -7.55 -7.85
N ASN A 152 4.19 -7.95 -7.33
CA ASN A 152 4.30 -8.63 -6.05
C ASN A 152 3.76 -7.76 -4.91
N PHE A 153 3.97 -6.45 -4.97
CA PHE A 153 3.43 -5.49 -4.00
C PHE A 153 1.90 -5.45 -4.02
N TYR A 154 1.29 -5.37 -5.20
CA TYR A 154 -0.18 -5.42 -5.31
C TYR A 154 -0.73 -6.78 -4.84
N GLN A 155 -0.04 -7.88 -5.15
CA GLN A 155 -0.45 -9.22 -4.72
C GLN A 155 -0.38 -9.34 -3.19
N ALA A 156 0.74 -8.95 -2.57
CA ALA A 156 0.91 -8.98 -1.12
C ALA A 156 -0.13 -8.07 -0.42
N PHE A 157 -0.48 -6.93 -1.00
CA PHE A 157 -1.56 -6.09 -0.51
C PHE A 157 -2.90 -6.82 -0.50
N LEU A 158 -3.27 -7.47 -1.61
CA LEU A 158 -4.50 -8.27 -1.69
C LEU A 158 -4.50 -9.44 -0.71
N ASP A 159 -3.36 -10.12 -0.55
CA ASP A 159 -3.22 -11.23 0.37
C ASP A 159 -3.42 -10.75 1.83
N LEU A 160 -2.89 -9.58 2.18
CA LEU A 160 -3.06 -9.00 3.51
C LEU A 160 -4.53 -8.68 3.82
N LEU A 161 -5.26 -8.17 2.82
CA LEU A 161 -6.71 -7.94 2.96
C LEU A 161 -7.47 -9.24 3.11
N SER A 162 -7.09 -10.28 2.37
CA SER A 162 -7.75 -11.60 2.42
C SER A 162 -7.53 -12.31 3.75
N GLU A 163 -6.40 -12.04 4.41
CA GLU A 163 -6.07 -12.59 5.73
C GLU A 163 -6.88 -11.97 6.88
N ILE A 164 -7.58 -10.86 6.67
CA ILE A 164 -8.42 -10.24 7.70
C ILE A 164 -9.49 -11.22 8.18
N ASP A 165 -10.07 -12.03 7.30
CA ASP A 165 -11.13 -12.97 7.67
C ASP A 165 -10.61 -14.27 8.30
N THR A 166 -9.31 -14.56 8.19
CA THR A 166 -8.74 -15.86 8.56
C THR A 166 -7.67 -15.79 9.64
N ASN A 167 -7.01 -14.64 9.81
CA ASN A 167 -5.99 -14.42 10.83
C ASN A 167 -6.51 -13.42 11.88
N PRO A 168 -6.74 -13.86 13.14
CA PRO A 168 -7.21 -12.98 14.20
C PRO A 168 -6.29 -11.79 14.48
N THR A 169 -4.96 -11.96 14.38
CA THR A 169 -3.99 -10.87 14.57
C THR A 169 -4.12 -9.85 13.45
N THR A 170 -4.20 -10.29 12.19
CA THR A 170 -4.43 -9.40 11.05
C THR A 170 -5.74 -8.63 11.19
N LEU A 171 -6.84 -9.29 11.57
CA LEU A 171 -8.12 -8.64 11.85
C LEU A 171 -7.98 -7.53 12.89
N LYS A 172 -7.36 -7.83 14.04
CA LYS A 172 -7.20 -6.87 15.13
C LYS A 172 -6.36 -5.67 14.69
N VAL A 173 -5.27 -5.89 13.95
CA VAL A 173 -4.37 -4.79 13.53
C VAL A 173 -4.98 -3.96 12.41
N MET A 174 -5.63 -4.58 11.43
CA MET A 174 -6.14 -3.89 10.24
C MET A 174 -7.51 -3.25 10.47
N LEU A 175 -8.43 -3.92 11.16
CA LEU A 175 -9.82 -3.45 11.33
C LEU A 175 -10.09 -2.84 12.71
N ILE A 176 -9.65 -3.48 13.79
CA ILE A 176 -9.94 -2.96 15.14
C ILE A 176 -9.00 -1.79 15.46
N ASN A 177 -7.70 -1.96 15.17
CA ASN A 177 -6.73 -0.89 15.33
C ASN A 177 -6.75 0.10 14.16
N THR A 178 -7.29 -0.22 12.99
CA THR A 178 -7.28 0.70 11.82
C THR A 178 -5.89 1.32 11.61
N ILE A 179 -4.89 0.47 11.40
CA ILE A 179 -3.47 0.90 11.37
C ILE A 179 -3.23 2.04 10.38
N ASN A 180 -2.37 3.00 10.74
CA ASN A 180 -2.09 4.14 9.87
C ASN A 180 -1.47 3.71 8.52
N PRO A 181 -1.97 4.24 7.38
CA PRO A 181 -1.45 3.87 6.08
C PRO A 181 0.03 4.16 5.84
N LEU A 182 0.64 5.04 6.64
CA LEU A 182 2.07 5.34 6.57
C LEU A 182 2.98 4.13 6.87
N PHE A 183 2.45 3.06 7.49
CA PHE A 183 3.19 1.83 7.73
C PHE A 183 3.14 0.84 6.55
N PHE A 184 2.29 1.05 5.54
CA PHE A 184 2.04 0.06 4.49
C PHE A 184 3.26 -0.18 3.61
N ASN A 185 4.16 0.80 3.44
CA ASN A 185 5.41 0.58 2.72
C ASN A 185 6.25 -0.55 3.37
N SER A 186 6.33 -0.57 4.70
CA SER A 186 7.11 -1.52 5.49
C SER A 186 6.35 -2.83 5.69
N LEU A 187 5.05 -2.75 6.03
CA LEU A 187 4.18 -3.93 6.21
C LEU A 187 4.12 -4.79 4.96
N ILE A 188 3.85 -4.19 3.80
CA ILE A 188 3.75 -4.93 2.55
C ILE A 188 5.12 -5.46 2.12
N ARG A 189 6.20 -4.71 2.36
CA ARG A 189 7.55 -5.19 2.06
C ARG A 189 7.91 -6.45 2.85
N LEU A 190 7.69 -6.45 4.17
CA LEU A 190 7.83 -7.65 5.00
C LEU A 190 6.98 -8.82 4.48
N LYS A 191 5.77 -8.54 3.98
CA LYS A 191 4.89 -9.58 3.45
C LYS A 191 5.41 -10.18 2.14
N ILE A 192 5.92 -9.35 1.23
CA ILE A 192 6.60 -9.81 0.00
C ILE A 192 7.76 -10.74 0.34
N ASP A 193 8.53 -10.38 1.37
CA ASP A 193 9.71 -11.13 1.81
C ASP A 193 9.35 -12.33 2.72
N ASN A 194 8.05 -12.58 2.96
CA ASN A 194 7.53 -13.64 3.83
C ASN A 194 8.04 -13.56 5.28
N GLU A 195 8.25 -12.34 5.77
CA GLU A 195 8.77 -12.02 7.09
C GLU A 195 7.72 -11.40 8.03
N LEU A 196 6.54 -11.05 7.50
CA LEU A 196 5.43 -10.49 8.28
C LEU A 196 4.71 -11.58 9.09
N ASP A 197 5.03 -11.66 10.38
CA ASP A 197 4.37 -12.56 11.33
C ASP A 197 3.48 -11.82 12.34
N ASP A 198 2.76 -12.60 13.14
CA ASP A 198 1.87 -12.12 14.20
C ASP A 198 2.58 -11.25 15.25
N GLU A 199 3.84 -11.54 15.57
CA GLU A 199 4.61 -10.72 16.52
C GLU A 199 4.86 -9.32 15.93
N THR A 200 5.28 -9.28 14.68
CA THR A 200 5.59 -8.04 13.95
C THR A 200 4.32 -7.22 13.73
N LEU A 201 3.21 -7.85 13.36
CA LEU A 201 1.89 -7.20 13.26
C LEU A 201 1.48 -6.54 14.57
N ARG A 202 1.62 -7.23 15.71
CA ARG A 202 1.33 -6.64 17.03
C ARG A 202 2.24 -5.46 17.34
N LEU A 203 3.52 -5.53 16.99
CA LEU A 203 4.45 -4.42 17.17
C LEU A 203 4.06 -3.20 16.33
N PHE A 204 3.57 -3.40 15.11
CA PHE A 204 3.01 -2.33 14.29
C PHE A 204 1.81 -1.67 14.94
N ALA A 205 0.86 -2.43 15.50
CA ALA A 205 -0.27 -1.86 16.22
C ALA A 205 0.16 -1.07 17.47
N LYS A 206 1.11 -1.59 18.27
CA LYS A 206 1.67 -0.85 19.42
C LYS A 206 2.33 0.46 18.98
N THR A 207 3.10 0.40 17.90
CA THR A 207 3.77 1.58 17.33
C THR A 207 2.77 2.61 16.81
N ASP A 208 1.72 2.17 16.12
CA ASP A 208 0.64 3.01 15.63
C ASP A 208 -0.09 3.74 16.77
N ILE A 209 -0.38 3.03 17.87
CA ILE A 209 -0.99 3.62 19.06
C ILE A 209 -0.13 4.77 19.60
N VAL A 210 1.17 4.51 19.82
CA VAL A 210 2.09 5.51 20.35
C VAL A 210 2.25 6.69 19.39
N PHE A 211 2.33 6.43 18.08
CA PHE A 211 2.67 7.45 17.08
C PHE A 211 1.50 8.35 16.70
N PHE A 212 0.28 7.81 16.69
CA PHE A 212 -0.88 8.48 16.09
C PHE A 212 -2.09 8.54 17.02
N LYS A 213 -2.33 7.52 17.84
CA LYS A 213 -3.56 7.45 18.65
C LYS A 213 -3.42 8.05 20.03
N SER A 214 -2.21 8.16 20.55
CA SER A 214 -1.96 8.87 21.80
C SER A 214 -1.84 10.39 21.60
N GLY A 215 -1.98 10.94 20.39
CA GLY A 215 -2.02 12.39 20.17
C GLY A 215 -0.74 12.99 19.57
N LYS A 216 0.28 12.17 19.30
CA LYS A 216 1.37 12.54 18.39
C LYS A 216 0.96 12.36 16.93
N LYS A 217 1.73 12.94 16.01
CA LYS A 217 1.62 12.73 14.55
C LYS A 217 2.99 12.46 13.97
N MET A 218 3.59 11.32 14.33
CA MET A 218 4.96 10.95 13.94
C MET A 218 5.04 10.42 12.50
N ARG A 219 4.57 11.22 11.53
CA ARG A 219 4.42 10.81 10.13
C ARG A 219 5.75 10.41 9.49
N THR A 220 6.76 11.27 9.62
CA THR A 220 8.10 11.03 9.09
C THR A 220 8.73 9.78 9.69
N THR A 221 8.62 9.60 11.01
CA THR A 221 9.19 8.45 11.70
C THR A 221 8.51 7.15 11.27
N ALA A 222 7.18 7.13 11.15
CA ALA A 222 6.45 5.95 10.68
C ALA A 222 6.88 5.53 9.27
N TYR A 223 6.93 6.51 8.36
CA TYR A 223 7.26 6.27 6.96
C TYR A 223 8.70 5.77 6.77
N ASN A 224 9.65 6.36 7.50
CA ASN A 224 11.08 6.05 7.39
C ASN A 224 11.48 4.76 8.12
N LEU A 225 10.55 4.04 8.75
CA LEU A 225 10.84 2.70 9.29
C LEU A 225 11.35 1.75 8.21
N ILE A 226 10.91 1.95 6.95
CA ILE A 226 11.39 1.18 5.81
C ILE A 226 12.91 1.26 5.64
N ASP A 227 13.55 2.39 5.96
CA ASP A 227 14.99 2.55 5.79
C ASP A 227 15.76 1.59 6.72
N GLU A 228 15.29 1.42 7.96
CA GLU A 228 15.90 0.47 8.89
C GLU A 228 15.67 -0.98 8.45
N TYR A 229 14.52 -1.28 7.85
CA TYR A 229 14.27 -2.59 7.24
C TYR A 229 15.22 -2.85 6.07
N LEU A 230 15.38 -1.88 5.16
CA LEU A 230 16.26 -2.02 4.00
C LEU A 230 17.75 -2.11 4.38
N GLU A 231 18.16 -1.52 5.51
CA GLU A 231 19.56 -1.55 5.97
C GLU A 231 19.88 -2.76 6.86
N LYS A 232 18.95 -3.16 7.74
CA LYS A 232 19.21 -4.11 8.83
C LYS A 232 18.18 -5.25 8.91
N GLY A 233 17.27 -5.34 7.95
CA GLY A 233 16.22 -6.36 7.89
C GLY A 233 15.17 -6.22 8.99
N LYS A 234 14.39 -7.30 9.17
CA LYS A 234 13.31 -7.38 10.17
C LYS A 234 13.73 -7.01 11.58
N GLU A 235 14.89 -7.48 12.06
CA GLU A 235 15.34 -7.22 13.43
C GLU A 235 15.71 -5.75 13.64
N GLY A 236 16.31 -5.09 12.63
CA GLY A 236 16.57 -3.65 12.68
C GLY A 236 15.29 -2.82 12.74
N LEU A 237 14.31 -3.18 11.91
CA LEU A 237 12.97 -2.58 11.95
C LEU A 237 12.30 -2.75 13.33
N LYS A 238 12.28 -3.98 13.87
CA LYS A 238 11.72 -4.28 15.20
C LYS A 238 12.41 -3.45 16.29
N SER A 239 13.74 -3.42 16.30
CA SER A 239 14.52 -2.63 17.26
C SER A 239 14.15 -1.15 17.19
N LYS A 240 14.06 -0.59 15.97
CA LYS A 240 13.70 0.81 15.79
C LYS A 240 12.30 1.11 16.33
N MET A 241 11.32 0.27 16.02
CA MET A 241 9.95 0.43 16.49
C MET A 241 9.89 0.40 18.03
N ILE A 242 10.60 -0.54 18.66
CA ILE A 242 10.69 -0.65 20.12
C ILE A 242 11.32 0.61 20.73
N ASP A 243 12.43 1.08 20.18
CA ASP A 243 13.12 2.26 20.70
C ASP A 243 12.25 3.52 20.59
N GLN A 244 11.57 3.71 19.45
CA GLN A 244 10.65 4.84 19.28
C GLN A 244 9.44 4.74 20.21
N CYS A 245 8.92 3.54 20.45
CA CYS A 245 7.85 3.32 21.43
C CYS A 245 8.32 3.68 22.84
N ARG A 246 9.47 3.15 23.30
CA ARG A 246 10.03 3.41 24.64
C ARG A 246 10.21 4.91 24.91
N ASN A 247 10.74 5.65 23.93
CA ASN A 247 10.97 7.09 24.05
C ASN A 247 9.69 7.91 24.24
N HIS A 248 8.52 7.35 23.91
CA HIS A 248 7.26 8.06 23.91
C HIS A 248 6.17 7.39 24.76
N ILE A 249 6.53 6.32 25.47
CA ILE A 249 5.59 5.45 26.16
C ILE A 249 4.88 6.14 27.34
N GLU A 250 5.61 6.97 28.08
CA GLU A 250 5.08 7.67 29.26
C GLU A 250 4.04 8.71 28.83
N LEU A 251 4.38 9.50 27.82
CA LEU A 251 3.47 10.49 27.25
C LEU A 251 2.25 9.79 26.63
N ALA A 252 2.48 8.72 25.87
CA ALA A 252 1.41 7.96 25.24
C ALA A 252 0.43 7.38 26.27
N SER A 253 0.96 6.86 27.37
CA SER A 253 0.18 6.36 28.51
C SER A 253 -0.67 7.48 29.12
N TRP A 254 -0.06 8.63 29.43
CA TRP A 254 -0.76 9.77 30.03
C TRP A 254 -1.87 10.33 29.13
N GLN A 255 -1.60 10.47 27.83
CA GLN A 255 -2.59 10.97 26.88
C GLN A 255 -3.72 9.97 26.65
N SER A 256 -3.43 8.68 26.58
CA SER A 256 -4.45 7.64 26.39
C SER A 256 -5.34 7.50 27.63
N VAL A 257 -4.76 7.68 28.84
CA VAL A 257 -5.48 7.81 30.11
C VAL A 257 -6.47 8.97 30.03
N ASN A 258 -6.02 10.17 29.67
CA ASN A 258 -6.88 11.36 29.69
C ASN A 258 -7.94 11.38 28.59
N ASN A 259 -7.70 10.69 27.47
CA ASN A 259 -8.58 10.66 26.29
C ASN A 259 -9.33 9.32 26.11
N ALA A 260 -9.34 8.45 27.14
CA ALA A 260 -9.81 7.07 27.08
C ALA A 260 -11.26 6.91 26.57
N SER A 261 -12.13 7.89 26.78
CA SER A 261 -13.54 7.83 26.38
C SER A 261 -13.79 8.05 24.89
N ASN A 262 -12.78 8.45 24.10
CA ASN A 262 -12.99 8.86 22.70
C ASN A 262 -11.87 8.42 21.73
N SER A 263 -10.99 7.50 22.15
CA SER A 263 -9.81 7.14 21.35
C SER A 263 -9.92 5.75 20.72
N SER A 264 -9.55 5.65 19.44
CA SER A 264 -9.43 4.38 18.73
C SER A 264 -8.36 3.44 19.31
N CYS A 265 -7.53 3.90 20.26
CA CYS A 265 -6.63 3.03 21.02
C CYS A 265 -7.35 2.25 22.13
N PHE A 266 -8.45 2.78 22.68
CA PHE A 266 -9.22 2.10 23.72
C PHE A 266 -9.79 0.78 23.22
N HIS A 267 -10.37 0.75 22.02
CA HIS A 267 -10.98 -0.46 21.45
C HIS A 267 -9.98 -1.60 21.26
N TYR A 268 -8.81 -1.32 20.68
CA TYR A 268 -7.78 -2.34 20.47
C TYR A 268 -7.21 -2.88 21.79
N VAL A 269 -6.83 -1.99 22.72
CA VAL A 269 -6.24 -2.38 24.01
C VAL A 269 -7.26 -3.14 24.87
N PHE A 270 -8.51 -2.70 24.87
CA PHE A 270 -9.59 -3.41 25.56
C PHE A 270 -9.83 -4.80 24.94
N PHE A 271 -9.85 -4.91 23.61
CA PHE A 271 -10.07 -6.18 22.93
C PHE A 271 -8.94 -7.19 23.20
N GLU A 272 -7.67 -6.76 23.16
CA GLU A 272 -6.54 -7.64 23.46
C GLU A 272 -6.62 -8.24 24.87
N LYS A 273 -6.93 -7.42 25.87
CA LYS A 273 -6.98 -7.86 27.26
C LYS A 273 -8.14 -8.82 27.55
N ASN A 274 -9.35 -8.51 27.09
CA ASN A 274 -10.50 -9.40 27.33
C ASN A 274 -10.36 -10.73 26.57
N CYS A 275 -9.72 -10.74 25.39
CA CYS A 275 -9.41 -11.99 24.69
C CYS A 275 -8.40 -12.87 25.44
N GLN A 276 -7.50 -12.28 26.23
CA GLN A 276 -6.55 -13.03 27.06
C GLN A 276 -7.19 -13.59 28.34
N GLU A 277 -8.09 -12.83 28.97
CA GLU A 277 -8.75 -13.24 30.23
C GLU A 277 -9.80 -14.33 30.03
N ASP A 278 -10.55 -14.33 28.92
CA ASP A 278 -11.66 -15.27 28.72
C ASP A 278 -11.29 -16.57 27.99
N GLY A 279 -10.07 -16.71 27.44
CA GLY A 279 -9.66 -17.88 26.65
C GLY A 279 -10.52 -18.17 25.39
N SER A 280 -11.52 -17.33 25.12
CA SER A 280 -12.61 -17.53 24.16
C SER A 280 -12.24 -17.14 22.72
N CYS A 281 -11.13 -16.43 22.51
CA CYS A 281 -10.75 -15.95 21.18
C CYS A 281 -9.99 -17.00 20.33
N ARG A 282 -9.82 -18.23 20.85
CA ARG A 282 -9.44 -19.38 20.03
C ARG A 282 -10.72 -19.99 19.43
N SER A 283 -10.88 -19.84 18.13
CA SER A 283 -11.75 -20.68 17.29
C SER A 283 -13.28 -20.54 17.45
N GLN A 284 -13.84 -19.34 17.33
CA GLN A 284 -15.21 -19.20 16.85
C GLN A 284 -15.27 -18.08 15.80
N LYS A 285 -16.06 -18.29 14.74
CA LYS A 285 -16.40 -17.22 13.78
C LYS A 285 -17.06 -16.10 14.59
N ILE A 286 -16.30 -15.04 14.87
CA ILE A 286 -16.80 -13.87 15.56
C ILE A 286 -17.55 -13.06 14.51
N ASP A 287 -18.88 -12.97 14.65
CA ASP A 287 -19.68 -12.00 13.93
C ASP A 287 -19.23 -10.61 14.41
N PRO A 288 -18.63 -9.74 13.55
CA PRO A 288 -17.90 -8.56 13.98
C PRO A 288 -18.72 -7.61 14.87
N TRP A 289 -20.05 -7.64 14.73
CA TRP A 289 -20.98 -6.72 15.41
C TRP A 289 -21.47 -7.18 16.78
N GLU A 290 -21.38 -8.46 17.15
CA GLU A 290 -21.78 -8.88 18.51
C GLU A 290 -20.74 -8.53 19.58
N ALA A 291 -19.46 -8.39 19.21
CA ALA A 291 -18.38 -8.01 20.13
C ALA A 291 -18.35 -6.52 20.52
N ILE A 292 -19.19 -5.69 19.88
CA ILE A 292 -19.18 -4.22 20.07
C ILE A 292 -20.13 -3.76 21.20
N LEU A 293 -21.00 -4.63 21.71
CA LEU A 293 -21.92 -4.25 22.78
C LEU A 293 -21.28 -4.40 24.18
N PRO A 294 -21.24 -3.33 25.00
CA PRO A 294 -20.49 -3.32 26.24
C PRO A 294 -21.17 -4.18 27.31
N ARG A 295 -20.58 -5.34 27.66
CA ARG A 295 -20.85 -5.99 28.94
C ARG A 295 -20.04 -5.31 30.06
N LYS A 296 -20.72 -4.37 30.71
CA LYS A 296 -20.48 -3.75 32.03
C LYS A 296 -19.16 -4.03 32.78
N ARG A 297 -18.56 -2.89 33.18
CA ARG A 297 -17.64 -2.61 34.32
C ARG A 297 -16.16 -2.98 34.16
N ALA A 298 -15.37 -1.99 33.69
CA ALA A 298 -14.00 -1.82 34.17
C ALA A 298 -13.96 -0.60 35.12
N HIS A 299 -13.79 -0.85 36.42
CA HIS A 299 -13.33 0.19 37.33
C HIS A 299 -11.86 0.47 37.02
N HIS A 300 -11.54 1.73 36.68
CA HIS A 300 -10.22 2.28 36.36
C HIS A 300 -9.67 2.05 34.92
N PRO A 301 -10.25 2.76 33.92
CA PRO A 301 -9.73 2.88 32.56
C PRO A 301 -8.26 3.35 32.44
N HIS A 302 -7.68 3.88 33.51
CA HIS A 302 -6.40 4.57 33.42
C HIS A 302 -5.20 3.68 33.73
N GLN A 303 -5.36 2.71 34.64
CA GLN A 303 -4.30 1.76 34.95
C GLN A 303 -4.18 0.68 33.87
N PHE A 304 -5.27 0.32 33.17
CA PHE A 304 -5.24 -0.74 32.15
C PHE A 304 -4.46 -0.37 30.89
N ILE A 305 -4.63 0.86 30.38
CA ILE A 305 -3.96 1.28 29.14
C ILE A 305 -2.45 1.34 29.34
N ARG A 306 -2.03 1.79 30.53
CA ARG A 306 -0.62 1.93 30.88
C ARG A 306 0.11 0.58 30.90
N THR A 307 -0.50 -0.47 31.44
CA THR A 307 0.13 -1.80 31.53
C THR A 307 0.30 -2.47 30.17
N GLU A 308 -0.72 -2.42 29.31
CA GLU A 308 -0.70 -3.05 27.97
C GLU A 308 0.21 -2.33 26.97
N ILE A 309 0.32 -1.00 27.08
CA ILE A 309 1.26 -0.24 26.27
C ILE A 309 2.71 -0.50 26.71
N GLN A 310 2.95 -0.74 28.00
CA GLN A 310 4.30 -0.93 28.56
C GLN A 310 4.85 -2.37 28.45
N GLN A 311 3.98 -3.39 28.40
CA GLN A 311 4.33 -4.79 28.11
C GLN A 311 4.45 -5.02 26.60
#